data_AF-A0A426JV23-F1
#
_entry.id   AF-A0A426JV23-F1
#
_cell.length_a   1.000
_cell.length_b   1.000
_cell.length_c   1.000
_cell.angle_alpha   90.00
_cell.angle_beta   90.00
_cell.angle_gamma   90.00
#
_symmetry.space_group_name_H-M   'P 1'
#
loop_
_entity.id
_entity.type
_entity.pdbx_description
1 polymer ?
#
loop_
_entity_poly.entity_id
_entity_poly.type
_entity_poly.pdbx_seq_one_letter_code
_entity_poly.pdbx_strand_id
1 'polypeptide(L)' 'MSNKEPLLTSAQVARELGVAAGTVARWVRAGWLTATSTTAGGQSRFLLSEVKEQLKARHLERDT' A
#
# COMPACT_ATOMS: atom_id res chain seq x y z
N MET A 1 -16.33 18.84 -7.21
CA MET A 1 -15.09 18.87 -6.41
C MET A 1 -14.39 17.53 -6.58
N SER A 2 -13.25 17.45 -7.27
CA SER A 2 -12.46 16.21 -7.30
C SER A 2 -11.77 16.05 -5.96
N ASN A 3 -12.35 15.24 -5.06
CA ASN A 3 -11.73 14.92 -3.79
C ASN A 3 -10.60 13.92 -4.05
N LYS A 4 -9.37 14.42 -4.16
CA LYS A 4 -8.19 13.58 -4.42
C LYS A 4 -7.78 12.94 -3.09
N GLU A 5 -7.85 11.62 -3.00
CA GLU A 5 -7.41 10.87 -1.83
C GLU A 5 -5.95 11.23 -1.48
N PRO A 6 -5.61 11.46 -0.19
CA PRO A 6 -4.26 11.82 0.20
C PRO A 6 -3.29 10.64 0.09
N LEU A 7 -2.06 10.92 -0.34
CA LEU A 7 -0.99 9.92 -0.34
C LEU A 7 -0.50 9.64 1.08
N LEU A 8 -0.54 8.36 1.46
CA LEU A 8 -0.11 7.85 2.74
C LEU A 8 1.33 7.32 2.69
N THR A 9 2.02 7.41 3.82
CA THR A 9 3.29 6.69 4.08
C THR A 9 3.02 5.22 4.39
N SER A 10 4.06 4.37 4.33
CA SER A 10 3.97 2.96 4.74
C SER A 10 3.44 2.80 6.17
N ALA A 11 3.83 3.68 7.10
CA ALA A 11 3.36 3.63 8.49
C ALA A 11 1.88 3.98 8.62
N GLN A 12 1.40 4.96 7.85
CA GLN A 12 -0.03 5.31 7.82
C GLN A 12 -0.84 4.18 7.20
N VAL A 13 -0.41 3.62 6.06
CA VAL A 13 -1.06 2.44 5.47
C VAL A 13 -1.12 1.30 6.48
N ALA A 14 -0.03 1.03 7.19
CA ALA A 14 0.00 -0.04 8.19
C ALA A 14 -1.05 0.19 9.29
N ARG A 15 -1.19 1.43 9.78
CA ARG A 15 -2.21 1.81 10.75
C ARG A 15 -3.62 1.59 10.20
N GLU A 16 -3.89 2.05 8.97
CA GLU A 16 -5.20 1.88 8.33
C GLU A 16 -5.56 0.42 8.07
N LEU A 17 -4.56 -0.46 7.87
CA LEU A 17 -4.74 -1.90 7.69
C LEU A 17 -4.69 -2.71 9.00
N GLY A 18 -4.39 -2.06 10.14
CA GLY A 18 -4.23 -2.76 11.42
C GLY A 18 -3.03 -3.71 11.48
N VAL A 19 -1.95 -3.43 10.74
CA VAL A 19 -0.73 -4.25 10.72
C VAL A 19 0.48 -3.48 11.27
N ALA A 20 1.54 -4.20 11.63
CA ALA A 20 2.80 -3.57 12.03
C ALA A 20 3.42 -2.74 10.89
N ALA A 21 4.05 -1.60 11.22
CA ALA A 21 4.65 -0.69 10.24
C ALA A 21 5.67 -1.36 9.30
N GLY A 22 6.44 -2.33 9.81
CA GLY A 22 7.40 -3.09 9.01
C GLY A 22 6.76 -4.02 7.97
N THR A 23 5.50 -4.40 8.17
CA THR A 23 4.78 -5.33 7.28
C THR A 23 4.58 -4.74 5.89
N VAL A 24 4.15 -3.48 5.80
CA VAL A 24 3.94 -2.80 4.51
C VAL A 24 5.26 -2.67 3.75
N ALA A 25 6.35 -2.26 4.42
CA ALA A 25 7.66 -2.16 3.80
C ALA A 25 8.18 -3.52 3.30
N ARG A 26 7.91 -4.60 4.04
CA ARG A 26 8.23 -5.97 3.62
C ARG A 26 7.44 -6.38 2.38
N TRP A 27 6.14 -6.10 2.33
CA TRP A 27 5.30 -6.40 1.17
C TRP A 27 5.79 -5.67 -0.09
N VAL A 28 6.21 -4.41 0.04
CA VAL A 28 6.81 -3.67 -1.08
C VAL A 28 8.09 -4.32 -1.57
N ARG A 29 9.03 -4.65 -0.67
CA ARG A 29 10.28 -5.35 -1.03
C ARG A 29 10.06 -6.71 -1.66
N ALA A 30 9.00 -7.42 -1.24
CA ALA A 30 8.62 -8.71 -1.80
C ALA A 30 7.84 -8.60 -3.12
N GLY A 31 7.54 -7.39 -3.61
CA GLY A 31 6.73 -7.17 -4.81
C GLY A 31 5.24 -7.50 -4.62
N TRP A 32 4.78 -7.62 -3.37
CA TRP A 32 3.37 -7.92 -3.07
C TRP A 32 2.50 -6.68 -3.07
N LEU A 33 3.10 -5.53 -2.84
CA LEU A 33 2.43 -4.24 -2.87
C LEU A 33 3.27 -3.25 -3.67
N THR A 34 2.65 -2.56 -4.61
CA THR A 34 3.27 -1.51 -5.40
C THR A 34 2.84 -0.16 -4.87
N ALA A 35 3.81 0.74 -4.65
CA ALA A 35 3.56 2.11 -4.24
C ALA A 35 3.05 2.95 -5.42
N THR A 36 2.05 3.81 -5.18
CA THR A 36 1.54 4.77 -6.17
C THR A 36 2.63 5.73 -6.64
N SER A 37 3.50 6.17 -5.72
CA SER A 37 4.69 6.96 -6.06
C SER A 37 5.81 6.74 -5.04
N THR A 38 7.01 7.17 -5.41
CA THR A 38 8.18 7.15 -4.53
C THR A 38 8.80 8.53 -4.50
N THR A 39 9.16 9.02 -3.32
CA THR A 39 9.85 10.31 -3.19
C THR A 39 11.29 10.19 -3.70
N ALA A 40 11.95 11.33 -3.99
CA ALA A 40 13.36 11.34 -4.39
C ALA A 40 14.30 10.65 -3.37
N GLY A 41 13.92 10.66 -2.08
CA GLY A 41 14.64 9.95 -1.00
C GLY A 41 14.26 8.47 -0.82
N GLY A 42 13.55 7.88 -1.79
CA GLY A 42 13.20 6.46 -1.78
C GLY A 42 12.03 6.07 -0.87
N GLN A 43 11.25 7.03 -0.36
CA GLN A 43 10.12 6.73 0.53
C GLN A 43 8.87 6.44 -0.29
N SER A 44 8.25 5.28 -0.06
CA SER A 44 7.02 4.88 -0.73
C SER A 44 5.80 5.70 -0.29
N ARG A 45 4.93 6.00 -1.25
CA ARG A 45 3.66 6.73 -1.07
C ARG A 45 2.52 5.96 -1.72
N PHE A 46 1.38 5.91 -1.04
CA PHE A 46 0.27 5.04 -1.39
C PHE A 46 -1.06 5.77 -1.38
N LEU A 47 -1.91 5.46 -2.34
CA LEU A 47 -3.36 5.64 -2.22
C LEU A 47 -3.93 4.43 -1.48
N LEU A 48 -4.75 4.66 -0.44
CA LEU A 48 -5.30 3.57 0.37
C LEU A 48 -6.26 2.71 -0.46
N SER A 49 -6.99 3.32 -1.39
CA SER A 49 -7.83 2.63 -2.38
C SER A 49 -7.03 1.59 -3.19
N GLU A 50 -5.94 2.00 -3.85
CA GLU A 50 -5.07 1.11 -4.64
C GLU A 50 -4.48 -0.03 -3.80
N VAL A 51 -4.09 0.26 -2.55
CA VAL A 51 -3.57 -0.78 -1.65
C VAL A 51 -4.63 -1.85 -1.40
N LYS A 52 -5.88 -1.45 -1.12
CA LYS A 52 -6.98 -2.39 -0.87
C LYS A 52 -7.31 -3.22 -2.11
N GLU A 53 -7.28 -2.61 -3.29
CA GLU A 53 -7.49 -3.31 -4.56
C GLU A 53 -6.43 -4.38 -4.80
N GLN A 54 -5.15 -4.04 -4.62
CA GLN A 54 -4.04 -4.99 -4.76
C GLN A 54 -4.17 -6.16 -3.78
N LEU A 55 -4.48 -5.89 -2.50
CA LEU A 55 -4.66 -6.95 -1.51
C LEU A 55 -5.84 -7.87 -1.84
N LYS A 56 -6.95 -7.30 -2.35
CA LYS A 56 -8.12 -8.07 -2.80
C LYS A 56 -7.77 -8.96 -3.99
N ALA A 57 -7.08 -8.42 -5.00
CA ALA A 57 -6.66 -9.18 -6.18
C ALA A 57 -5.79 -10.39 -5.78
N ARG A 58 -4.84 -10.18 -4.87
CA ARG A 58 -3.95 -11.25 -4.39
C ARG A 58 -4.65 -12.31 -3.53
N HIS A 59 -5.70 -11.94 -2.80
CA HIS A 59 -6.50 -12.93 -2.07
C HIS A 59 -7.22 -13.86 -3.04
N LEU A 60 -7.81 -13.29 -4.10
CA LEU A 60 -8.51 -14.05 -5.14
C LEU A 60 -7.58 -15.02 -5.90
N GLU A 61 -6.34 -14.60 -6.19
CA GLU A 61 -5.33 -15.46 -6.83
C GLU A 61 -4.92 -16.67 -5.98
N ARG A 62 -5.09 -16.61 -4.65
CA ARG A 62 -4.70 -17.70 -3.73
C ARG A 62 -5.82 -18.70 -3.49
N ASP A 63 -7.05 -18.31 -3.76
CA ASP A 63 -8.26 -19.12 -3.52
C ASP A 63 -8.72 -19.88 -4.79
N THR A 64 -7.99 -19.75 -5.90
CA THR A 64 -8.23 -20.43 -7.19
C THR A 64 -7.19 -21.52 -7.43
#